data_AF-A0A2M8B3I7-F1
#
_entry.id   AF-A0A2M8B3I7-F1
#
_cell.length_a   1.000
_cell.length_b   1.000
_cell.length_c   1.000
_cell.angle_alpha   90.00
_cell.angle_beta   90.00
_cell.angle_gamma   90.00
#
_symmetry.space_group_name_H-M   'P 1'
#
loop_
_entity.id
_entity.type
_entity.pdbx_description
1 polymer ?
#
loop_
_entity_poly.entity_id
_entity_poly.type
_entity_poly.pdbx_seq_one_letter_code
_entity_poly.pdbx_strand_id
1 'polypeptide(L)'
;MTTEKGKSRQAEAQVVEGASLLDEIVQATKISPQDEAYSIARRGVEAFLHQLLEPGKEVAKISGAVLDQMVAEVDKKLSLQVDAILHAAEFKNLESAWRSMKYLVDKTDFRENVKIELLNVSKENLLEDFEDSPEVVKSGLYKIAYTAEFGQFGGQPYGSMVANYDFGPGPQDVKLLQYVASVAAMSHAPFIASAGPGFFGLTDFSNLPNLKDLKSIFESPQYTKWRSFRESEDARYVALTMPRFLLRLPYGPETVPVKKFNYQEDVSQGHDLYTWGNAAFAFASRLTDSFAKYRWCANIIGPAGGGAVEDLPLHQFQSMGATQTKIPTEVLVSERREFELAEEGFIALTMRKGSDNAAFFSANSVQKPKFFGISKAGKEAELNYKLGMQLPY
;
A
#
# COMPACT_ATOMS: atom_id res chain seq x y z
N MET A 1 -12.66 -55.96 76.40
CA MET A 1 -13.33 -56.23 75.11
C MET A 1 -14.77 -55.77 75.28
N THR A 2 -15.35 -54.82 74.57
CA THR A 2 -14.99 -54.18 73.30
C THR A 2 -15.95 -52.98 73.14
N THR A 3 -15.37 -51.79 72.96
CA THR A 3 -15.73 -50.70 72.04
C THR A 3 -17.16 -50.13 71.91
N GLU A 4 -17.15 -48.78 71.95
CA GLU A 4 -18.16 -47.78 71.65
C GLU A 4 -18.90 -47.93 70.31
N LYS A 5 -20.10 -47.35 70.24
CA LYS A 5 -20.54 -46.57 69.06
C LYS A 5 -21.70 -45.64 69.42
N GLY A 6 -21.37 -44.38 69.66
CA GLY A 6 -22.32 -43.27 69.64
C GLY A 6 -22.83 -43.03 68.22
N LYS A 7 -24.15 -42.86 68.07
CA LYS A 7 -24.78 -42.37 66.85
C LYS A 7 -24.96 -40.85 66.96
N SER A 8 -24.01 -40.10 66.43
CA SER A 8 -24.16 -38.69 66.11
C SER A 8 -24.99 -38.55 64.82
N ARG A 9 -26.12 -37.85 64.93
CA ARG A 9 -26.89 -37.32 63.80
C ARG A 9 -26.08 -36.19 63.17
N GLN A 10 -25.58 -36.37 61.95
CA GLN A 10 -25.13 -35.26 61.12
C GLN A 10 -26.37 -34.57 60.56
N ALA A 11 -26.56 -33.31 60.97
CA ALA A 11 -27.43 -32.38 60.26
C ALA A 11 -26.66 -31.91 59.02
N GLU A 12 -27.17 -32.21 57.84
CA GLU A 12 -26.74 -31.58 56.60
C GLU A 12 -27.13 -30.10 56.68
N ALA A 13 -26.13 -29.24 56.82
CA ALA A 13 -26.30 -27.81 56.59
C ALA A 13 -26.50 -27.61 55.09
N GLN A 14 -27.76 -27.47 54.67
CA GLN A 14 -28.08 -26.87 53.38
C GLN A 14 -27.61 -25.42 53.43
N VAL A 15 -26.46 -25.16 52.80
CA VAL A 15 -26.09 -23.82 52.36
C VAL A 15 -27.09 -23.45 51.27
N VAL A 16 -28.08 -22.64 51.63
CA VAL A 16 -28.88 -21.91 50.65
C VAL A 16 -27.92 -20.91 50.03
N GLU A 17 -27.36 -21.25 48.85
CA GLU A 17 -26.82 -20.26 47.93
C GLU A 17 -27.99 -19.32 47.58
N GLY A 18 -28.12 -18.23 48.33
CA GLY A 18 -28.99 -17.13 47.94
C GLY A 18 -28.58 -16.68 46.55
N ALA A 19 -29.55 -16.62 45.63
CA ALA A 19 -29.31 -16.11 44.29
C ALA A 19 -28.52 -14.81 44.40
N SER A 20 -27.38 -14.75 43.70
CA SER A 20 -26.56 -13.55 43.67
C SER A 20 -27.44 -12.37 43.25
N LEU A 21 -27.24 -11.19 43.83
CA LEU A 21 -27.94 -9.96 43.42
C LEU A 21 -27.81 -9.71 41.90
N LEU A 22 -26.72 -10.21 41.31
CA LEU A 22 -26.50 -10.26 39.86
C LEU A 22 -27.50 -11.18 39.14
N ASP A 23 -27.78 -12.37 39.68
CA ASP A 23 -28.73 -13.32 39.10
C ASP A 23 -30.18 -12.79 39.19
N GLU A 24 -30.53 -12.03 40.24
CA GLU A 24 -31.83 -11.34 40.33
C GLU A 24 -31.99 -10.24 39.26
N ILE A 25 -30.93 -9.46 39.00
CA ILE A 25 -30.93 -8.39 37.98
C ILE A 25 -30.99 -8.98 36.56
N VAL A 26 -30.27 -10.08 36.30
CA VAL A 26 -30.29 -10.76 34.99
C VAL A 26 -31.64 -11.46 34.76
N GLN A 27 -32.27 -12.03 35.79
CA GLN A 27 -33.64 -12.56 35.66
C GLN A 27 -34.67 -11.46 35.36
N ALA A 28 -34.48 -10.24 35.88
CA ALA A 28 -35.35 -9.10 35.58
C ALA A 28 -35.30 -8.65 34.09
N THR A 29 -34.24 -9.01 33.34
CA THR A 29 -34.12 -8.72 31.90
C THR A 29 -34.83 -9.73 30.98
N LYS A 30 -35.61 -10.68 31.54
CA LYS A 30 -36.39 -11.70 30.80
C LYS A 30 -35.54 -12.63 29.91
N ILE A 31 -34.27 -12.84 30.23
CA ILE A 31 -33.39 -13.79 29.54
C ILE A 31 -33.39 -15.10 30.33
N SER A 32 -33.66 -16.23 29.65
CA SER A 32 -33.73 -17.54 30.31
C SER A 32 -32.32 -18.05 30.66
N PRO A 33 -32.10 -18.71 31.81
CA PRO A 33 -30.78 -19.21 32.20
C PRO A 33 -30.16 -20.27 31.28
N GLN A 34 -30.96 -20.88 30.39
CA GLN A 34 -30.52 -21.89 29.42
C GLN A 34 -30.01 -21.28 28.10
N ASP A 35 -30.17 -19.98 27.90
CA ASP A 35 -29.72 -19.28 26.69
C ASP A 35 -28.23 -18.92 26.81
N GLU A 36 -27.45 -19.09 25.74
CA GLU A 36 -26.04 -18.63 25.68
C GLU A 36 -25.94 -17.11 26.01
N ALA A 37 -26.98 -16.36 25.65
CA ALA A 37 -27.13 -14.93 25.93
C ALA A 37 -27.16 -14.60 27.44
N TYR A 38 -27.58 -15.52 28.31
CA TYR A 38 -27.61 -15.29 29.77
C TYR A 38 -26.21 -15.09 30.33
N SER A 39 -25.25 -15.89 29.87
CA SER A 39 -23.85 -15.80 30.30
C SER A 39 -23.18 -14.49 29.86
N ILE A 40 -23.53 -14.00 28.67
CA ILE A 40 -23.04 -12.73 28.11
C ILE A 40 -23.67 -11.56 28.86
N ALA A 41 -24.98 -11.59 29.08
CA ALA A 41 -25.70 -10.57 29.84
C ALA A 41 -25.17 -10.44 31.27
N ARG A 42 -24.92 -11.57 31.96
CA ARG A 42 -24.35 -11.58 33.31
C ARG A 42 -22.98 -10.89 33.37
N ARG A 43 -22.07 -11.21 32.43
CA ARG A 43 -20.77 -10.52 32.34
C ARG A 43 -20.92 -9.02 32.04
N GLY A 44 -21.88 -8.65 31.19
CA GLY A 44 -22.17 -7.25 30.87
C GLY A 44 -22.64 -6.46 32.09
N VAL A 45 -23.56 -7.02 32.88
CA VAL A 45 -24.07 -6.42 34.12
C VAL A 45 -22.97 -6.31 35.19
N GLU A 46 -22.14 -7.34 35.33
CA GLU A 46 -21.00 -7.34 36.26
C GLU A 46 -19.95 -6.26 35.92
N ALA A 47 -19.57 -6.16 34.63
CA ALA A 47 -18.64 -5.13 34.17
C ALA A 47 -19.22 -3.71 34.37
N PHE A 48 -20.51 -3.53 34.12
CA PHE A 48 -21.21 -2.27 34.32
C PHE A 48 -21.24 -1.85 35.80
N LEU A 49 -21.55 -2.78 36.71
CA LEU A 49 -21.54 -2.54 38.16
C LEU A 49 -20.14 -2.17 38.66
N HIS A 50 -19.10 -2.86 38.20
CA HIS A 50 -17.72 -2.54 38.55
C HIS A 50 -17.35 -1.10 38.20
N GLN A 51 -17.78 -0.62 37.03
CA GLN A 51 -17.43 0.71 36.57
C GLN A 51 -18.27 1.83 37.22
N LEU A 52 -19.48 1.51 37.71
CA LEU A 52 -20.27 2.42 38.55
C LEU A 52 -19.70 2.56 39.97
N LEU A 53 -18.96 1.55 40.44
CA LEU A 53 -18.33 1.53 41.77
C LEU A 53 -16.92 2.13 41.79
N GLU A 54 -16.38 2.56 40.64
CA GLU A 54 -15.10 3.26 40.60
C GLU A 54 -15.19 4.60 41.36
N PRO A 55 -14.27 4.87 42.32
CA PRO A 55 -14.36 6.04 43.18
C PRO A 55 -14.24 7.34 42.38
N GLY A 56 -15.29 8.17 42.42
CA GLY A 56 -15.32 9.50 41.79
C GLY A 56 -16.43 9.72 40.74
N LYS A 57 -17.21 8.71 40.36
CA LYS A 57 -18.37 8.84 39.46
C LYS A 57 -19.69 8.71 40.22
N GLU A 58 -20.26 9.81 40.73
CA GLU A 58 -21.64 9.82 41.26
C GLU A 58 -22.63 9.83 40.09
N VAL A 59 -23.13 8.65 39.71
CA VAL A 59 -24.18 8.53 38.68
C VAL A 59 -25.56 8.59 39.35
N ALA A 60 -26.19 9.77 39.32
CA ALA A 60 -27.49 10.00 39.99
C ALA A 60 -28.68 9.24 39.36
N LYS A 61 -28.62 8.92 38.06
CA LYS A 61 -29.59 8.08 37.34
C LYS A 61 -28.93 7.32 36.20
N ILE A 62 -29.12 6.00 36.18
CA ILE A 62 -28.74 5.15 35.06
C ILE A 62 -29.74 5.43 33.92
N SER A 63 -29.26 6.05 32.85
CA SER A 63 -30.04 6.30 31.63
C SER A 63 -29.31 5.70 30.43
N GLY A 64 -30.03 5.45 29.33
CA GLY A 64 -29.42 4.98 28.08
C GLY A 64 -28.24 5.84 27.64
N ALA A 65 -28.33 7.17 27.85
CA ALA A 65 -27.26 8.10 27.53
C ALA A 65 -25.96 7.87 28.33
N VAL A 66 -26.04 7.40 29.59
CA VAL A 66 -24.83 7.07 30.38
C VAL A 66 -24.18 5.80 29.83
N LEU A 67 -24.99 4.82 29.43
CA LEU A 67 -24.54 3.60 28.76
C LEU A 67 -23.86 3.95 27.42
N ASP A 68 -24.48 4.80 26.61
CA ASP A 68 -23.91 5.25 25.33
C ASP A 68 -22.58 6.00 25.54
N GLN A 69 -22.47 6.81 26.59
CA GLN A 69 -21.21 7.46 26.96
C GLN A 69 -20.12 6.45 27.36
N MET A 70 -20.46 5.43 28.14
CA MET A 70 -19.50 4.39 28.53
C MET A 70 -19.05 3.57 27.31
N VAL A 71 -19.96 3.24 26.39
CA VAL A 71 -19.62 2.59 25.12
C VAL A 71 -18.71 3.51 24.29
N ALA A 72 -19.01 4.80 24.19
CA ALA A 72 -18.17 5.76 23.48
C ALA A 72 -16.75 5.89 24.09
N GLU A 73 -16.61 5.81 25.42
CA GLU A 73 -15.29 5.78 26.09
C GLU A 73 -14.51 4.51 25.72
N VAL A 74 -15.18 3.35 25.64
CA VAL A 74 -14.57 2.08 25.21
C VAL A 74 -14.16 2.15 23.74
N ASP A 75 -15.05 2.62 22.86
CA ASP A 75 -14.80 2.76 21.43
C ASP A 75 -13.63 3.72 21.17
N LYS A 76 -13.51 4.79 21.96
CA LYS A 76 -12.35 5.68 21.89
C LYS A 76 -11.04 4.98 22.27
N LYS A 77 -11.03 4.21 23.37
CA LYS A 77 -9.84 3.45 23.80
C LYS A 77 -9.46 2.38 22.76
N LEU A 78 -10.45 1.68 22.22
CA LEU A 78 -10.25 0.69 21.16
C LEU A 78 -9.71 1.35 19.88
N SER A 79 -10.28 2.48 19.47
CA SER A 79 -9.85 3.21 18.28
C SER A 79 -8.38 3.63 18.39
N LEU A 80 -7.98 4.22 19.53
CA LEU A 80 -6.58 4.59 19.78
C LEU A 80 -5.62 3.38 19.72
N GLN A 81 -6.04 2.24 20.27
CA GLN A 81 -5.23 1.03 20.25
C GLN A 81 -5.13 0.44 18.83
N VAL A 82 -6.23 0.47 18.07
CA VAL A 82 -6.26 -0.01 16.68
C VAL A 82 -5.45 0.91 15.78
N ASP A 83 -5.50 2.23 15.96
CA ASP A 83 -4.66 3.20 15.27
C ASP A 83 -3.18 2.88 15.48
N ALA A 84 -2.77 2.64 16.72
CA ALA A 84 -1.39 2.26 17.02
C ALA A 84 -0.95 0.97 16.31
N ILE A 85 -1.85 0.00 16.13
CA ILE A 85 -1.57 -1.26 15.41
C ILE A 85 -1.52 -1.02 13.90
N LEU A 86 -2.52 -0.33 13.33
CA LEU A 86 -2.62 -0.10 11.89
C LEU A 86 -1.54 0.86 11.37
N HIS A 87 -1.14 1.83 12.18
CA HIS A 87 -0.15 2.83 11.79
C HIS A 87 1.29 2.38 12.03
N ALA A 88 1.50 1.24 12.70
CA ALA A 88 2.82 0.63 12.85
C ALA A 88 3.46 0.35 11.49
N ALA A 89 4.75 0.68 11.34
CA ALA A 89 5.46 0.61 10.06
C ALA A 89 5.44 -0.79 9.43
N GLU A 90 5.63 -1.84 10.25
CA GLU A 90 5.62 -3.24 9.80
C GLU A 90 4.26 -3.64 9.21
N PHE A 91 3.18 -3.31 9.93
CA PHE A 91 1.83 -3.60 9.46
C PHE A 91 1.48 -2.80 8.22
N LYS A 92 1.83 -1.51 8.19
CA LYS A 92 1.55 -0.62 7.05
C LYS A 92 2.28 -1.06 5.78
N ASN A 93 3.53 -1.50 5.89
CA ASN A 93 4.28 -2.04 4.75
C ASN A 93 3.65 -3.32 4.20
N LEU A 94 3.18 -4.21 5.09
CA LEU A 94 2.46 -5.41 4.69
C LEU A 94 1.10 -5.07 4.07
N GLU A 95 0.34 -4.17 4.70
CA GLU A 95 -0.96 -3.71 4.24
C GLU A 95 -0.86 -3.05 2.86
N SER A 96 0.10 -2.14 2.66
CA SER A 96 0.29 -1.45 1.38
C SER A 96 0.67 -2.41 0.26
N ALA A 97 1.53 -3.39 0.53
CA ALA A 97 1.92 -4.40 -0.45
C ALA A 97 0.72 -5.23 -0.91
N TRP A 98 -0.03 -5.82 0.02
CA TRP A 98 -1.17 -6.67 -0.29
C TRP A 98 -2.36 -5.90 -0.87
N ARG A 99 -2.61 -4.68 -0.41
CA ARG A 99 -3.65 -3.82 -0.98
C ARG A 99 -3.29 -3.32 -2.37
N SER A 100 -2.02 -3.02 -2.64
CA SER A 100 -1.58 -2.68 -4.01
C SER A 100 -1.76 -3.86 -4.96
N MET A 101 -1.45 -5.08 -4.49
CA MET A 101 -1.72 -6.29 -5.26
C MET A 101 -3.21 -6.50 -5.50
N LYS A 102 -4.05 -6.33 -4.47
CA LYS A 102 -5.51 -6.39 -4.58
C LYS A 102 -6.05 -5.36 -5.57
N TYR A 103 -5.53 -4.13 -5.53
CA TYR A 103 -5.84 -3.07 -6.49
C TYR A 103 -5.54 -3.51 -7.94
N LEU A 104 -4.36 -4.09 -8.19
CA LEU A 104 -3.99 -4.57 -9.53
C LEU A 104 -4.90 -5.72 -9.99
N VAL A 105 -5.19 -6.68 -9.11
CA VAL A 105 -6.10 -7.81 -9.40
C VAL A 105 -7.50 -7.30 -9.74
N ASP A 106 -8.05 -6.37 -8.96
CA ASP A 106 -9.41 -5.87 -9.16
C ASP A 106 -9.59 -5.05 -10.44
N LYS A 107 -8.54 -4.37 -10.88
CA LYS A 107 -8.56 -3.59 -12.12
C LYS A 107 -8.17 -4.41 -13.36
N THR A 108 -7.76 -5.67 -13.20
CA THR A 108 -7.34 -6.54 -14.31
C THR A 108 -8.47 -7.48 -14.76
N ASP A 109 -8.79 -7.49 -16.06
CA ASP A 109 -9.74 -8.45 -16.61
C ASP A 109 -9.05 -9.78 -16.98
N PHE A 110 -9.10 -10.74 -16.06
CA PHE A 110 -8.50 -12.08 -16.26
C PHE A 110 -9.20 -12.92 -17.35
N ARG A 111 -10.39 -12.53 -17.81
CA ARG A 111 -11.06 -13.22 -18.93
C ARG A 111 -10.36 -12.93 -20.25
N GLU A 112 -9.64 -11.83 -20.31
CA GLU A 112 -8.95 -11.35 -21.50
C GLU A 112 -7.48 -11.82 -21.54
N ASN A 113 -7.22 -13.10 -21.26
CA ASN A 113 -5.89 -13.75 -21.37
C ASN A 113 -4.77 -13.04 -20.59
N VAL A 114 -5.09 -12.37 -19.49
CA VAL A 114 -4.09 -11.80 -18.58
C VAL A 114 -3.84 -12.79 -17.44
N LYS A 115 -2.57 -13.01 -17.10
CA LYS A 115 -2.15 -13.77 -15.92
C LYS A 115 -1.23 -12.90 -15.08
N ILE A 116 -1.31 -13.07 -13.77
CA ILE A 116 -0.41 -12.41 -12.81
C ILE A 116 0.20 -13.50 -11.94
N GLU A 117 1.52 -13.55 -11.91
CA GLU A 117 2.28 -14.44 -11.03
C GLU A 117 2.92 -13.63 -9.90
N LEU A 118 2.91 -14.20 -8.70
CA LEU A 118 3.42 -13.55 -7.51
C LEU A 118 4.69 -14.25 -7.05
N LEU A 119 5.78 -13.49 -6.99
CA LEU A 119 7.05 -13.90 -6.40
C LEU A 119 7.27 -13.12 -5.11
N ASN A 120 7.32 -13.82 -3.97
CA ASN A 120 7.62 -13.20 -2.69
C ASN A 120 9.13 -13.18 -2.44
N VAL A 121 9.74 -12.00 -2.59
CA VAL A 121 11.15 -11.76 -2.36
C VAL A 121 11.28 -10.37 -1.72
N SER A 122 12.19 -10.20 -0.75
CA SER A 122 12.56 -8.87 -0.23
C SER A 122 13.61 -8.23 -1.13
N LYS A 123 13.71 -6.90 -1.09
CA LYS A 123 14.67 -6.16 -1.92
C LYS A 123 16.11 -6.58 -1.62
N GLU A 124 16.40 -6.86 -0.35
CA GLU A 124 17.71 -7.30 0.15
C GLU A 124 18.05 -8.70 -0.35
N ASN A 125 17.12 -9.66 -0.19
CA ASN A 125 17.34 -11.03 -0.65
C ASN A 125 17.48 -11.12 -2.17
N LEU A 126 16.81 -10.25 -2.93
CA LEU A 126 16.99 -10.17 -4.37
C LEU A 126 18.40 -9.72 -4.75
N LEU A 127 18.96 -8.75 -4.02
CA LEU A 127 20.33 -8.30 -4.23
C LEU A 127 21.33 -9.39 -3.84
N GLU A 128 21.13 -10.05 -2.70
CA GLU A 128 21.95 -11.18 -2.24
C GLU A 128 21.97 -12.32 -3.26
N ASP A 129 20.83 -12.70 -3.85
CA ASP A 129 20.75 -13.72 -4.90
C ASP A 129 21.63 -13.39 -6.12
N PHE A 130 21.68 -12.10 -6.51
CA PHE A 130 22.57 -11.65 -7.59
C PHE A 130 24.05 -11.61 -7.19
N GLU A 131 24.36 -11.33 -5.92
CA GLU A 131 25.74 -11.28 -5.43
C GLU A 131 26.33 -12.68 -5.19
N ASP A 132 25.50 -13.64 -4.77
CA ASP A 132 25.88 -15.04 -4.60
C ASP A 132 26.02 -15.77 -5.95
N SER A 133 25.30 -15.28 -6.97
CA SER A 133 25.36 -15.84 -8.32
C SER A 133 26.65 -15.40 -9.04
N PRO A 134 27.41 -16.32 -9.65
CA PRO A 134 28.65 -15.96 -10.35
C PRO A 134 28.39 -15.09 -11.59
N GLU A 135 27.21 -15.23 -12.20
CA GLU A 135 26.77 -14.47 -13.38
C GLU A 135 25.26 -14.26 -13.30
N VAL A 136 24.77 -13.16 -13.90
CA VAL A 136 23.32 -12.81 -13.92
C VAL A 136 22.46 -13.95 -14.47
N VAL A 137 22.95 -14.67 -15.48
CA VAL A 137 22.23 -15.80 -16.12
C VAL A 137 22.07 -17.04 -15.22
N LYS A 138 22.70 -17.05 -14.04
CA LYS A 138 22.57 -18.12 -13.04
C LYS A 138 21.75 -17.69 -11.82
N SER A 139 21.31 -16.43 -11.78
CA SER A 139 20.46 -15.91 -10.70
C SER A 139 19.09 -16.59 -10.65
N GLY A 140 18.47 -16.57 -9.47
CA GLY A 140 17.12 -17.05 -9.25
C GLY A 140 16.10 -16.31 -10.09
N LEU A 141 16.21 -14.97 -10.19
CA LEU A 141 15.30 -14.18 -11.01
C LEU A 141 15.41 -14.53 -12.50
N TYR A 142 16.62 -14.69 -13.03
CA TYR A 142 16.81 -15.11 -14.43
C TYR A 142 16.21 -16.48 -14.70
N LYS A 143 16.37 -17.43 -13.77
CA LYS A 143 15.78 -18.76 -13.91
C LYS A 143 14.25 -18.71 -14.02
N ILE A 144 13.60 -17.84 -13.24
CA ILE A 144 12.14 -17.66 -13.27
C ILE A 144 11.72 -16.92 -14.54
N ALA A 145 12.25 -15.72 -14.76
CA ALA A 145 11.78 -14.84 -15.84
C ALA A 145 12.16 -15.34 -17.24
N TYR A 146 13.38 -15.87 -17.41
CA TYR A 146 13.89 -16.32 -18.69
C TYR A 146 13.79 -17.84 -18.85
N THR A 147 14.48 -18.62 -18.01
CA THR A 147 14.66 -20.06 -18.27
C THR A 147 13.37 -20.86 -18.17
N ALA A 148 12.51 -20.58 -17.18
CA ALA A 148 11.28 -21.34 -16.96
C ALA A 148 10.19 -21.05 -18.00
N GLU A 149 10.14 -19.82 -18.52
CA GLU A 149 9.07 -19.36 -19.41
C GLU A 149 9.58 -18.95 -20.79
N PHE A 150 10.28 -17.82 -20.91
CA PHE A 150 10.69 -17.27 -22.22
C PHE A 150 11.58 -18.20 -23.04
N GLY A 151 12.56 -18.85 -22.39
CA GLY A 151 13.49 -19.80 -22.99
C GLY A 151 12.96 -21.23 -23.06
N GLN A 152 11.79 -21.51 -22.50
CA GLN A 152 11.21 -22.85 -22.45
C GLN A 152 10.28 -23.08 -23.64
N PHE A 153 10.44 -24.22 -24.31
CA PHE A 153 9.53 -24.59 -25.40
C PHE A 153 8.10 -24.79 -24.86
N GLY A 154 7.16 -23.97 -25.35
CA GLY A 154 5.77 -23.96 -24.91
C GLY A 154 5.49 -23.14 -23.65
N GLY A 155 6.48 -22.40 -23.12
CA GLY A 155 6.31 -21.49 -21.98
C GLY A 155 5.47 -20.25 -22.32
N GLN A 156 5.09 -19.50 -21.28
CA GLN A 156 4.30 -18.28 -21.38
C GLN A 156 5.14 -17.09 -20.91
N PRO A 157 5.77 -16.34 -21.84
CA PRO A 157 6.70 -15.29 -21.48
C PRO A 157 6.02 -14.18 -20.67
N TYR A 158 6.72 -13.66 -19.66
CA TYR A 158 6.23 -12.53 -18.88
C TYR A 158 6.25 -11.25 -19.71
N GLY A 159 5.15 -10.51 -19.70
CA GLY A 159 5.06 -9.23 -20.42
C GLY A 159 5.75 -8.07 -19.70
N SER A 160 5.77 -8.07 -18.37
CA SER A 160 6.44 -7.05 -17.55
C SER A 160 6.67 -7.58 -16.14
N MET A 161 7.71 -7.10 -15.47
CA MET A 161 7.98 -7.39 -14.06
C MET A 161 7.63 -6.17 -13.21
N VAL A 162 6.73 -6.33 -12.24
CA VAL A 162 6.30 -5.24 -11.36
C VAL A 162 6.87 -5.49 -9.97
N ALA A 163 7.71 -4.58 -9.49
CA ALA A 163 8.34 -4.68 -8.19
C ALA A 163 7.75 -3.68 -7.21
N ASN A 164 7.35 -4.17 -6.03
CA ASN A 164 6.89 -3.34 -4.93
C ASN A 164 8.07 -2.79 -4.10
N TYR A 165 9.03 -2.16 -4.76
CA TYR A 165 10.19 -1.57 -4.11
C TYR A 165 10.25 -0.07 -4.38
N ASP A 166 10.74 0.66 -3.37
CA ASP A 166 11.17 2.04 -3.51
C ASP A 166 12.68 2.07 -3.69
N PHE A 167 13.13 2.55 -4.84
CA PHE A 167 14.53 2.74 -5.15
C PHE A 167 14.99 4.15 -4.75
N GLY A 168 16.20 4.24 -4.19
CA GLY A 168 16.95 5.46 -3.94
C GLY A 168 18.19 5.57 -4.84
N PRO A 169 19.02 6.60 -4.64
CA PRO A 169 20.23 6.81 -5.44
C PRO A 169 21.44 6.06 -4.86
N GLY A 170 21.22 5.24 -3.84
CA GLY A 170 22.26 4.51 -3.13
C GLY A 170 22.98 3.50 -4.03
N PRO A 171 24.26 3.18 -3.77
CA PRO A 171 25.03 2.25 -4.60
C PRO A 171 24.41 0.85 -4.71
N GLN A 172 23.84 0.31 -3.63
CA GLN A 172 23.18 -1.00 -3.62
C GLN A 172 21.94 -1.01 -4.51
N ASP A 173 21.14 0.05 -4.44
CA ASP A 173 19.93 0.22 -5.26
C ASP A 173 20.27 0.32 -6.74
N VAL A 174 21.26 1.13 -7.10
CA VAL A 174 21.71 1.24 -8.51
C VAL A 174 22.32 -0.06 -9.00
N LYS A 175 23.04 -0.79 -8.15
CA LYS A 175 23.59 -2.12 -8.49
C LYS A 175 22.48 -3.14 -8.73
N LEU A 176 21.44 -3.16 -7.88
CA LEU A 176 20.26 -3.99 -8.09
C LEU A 176 19.56 -3.62 -9.40
N LEU A 177 19.38 -2.32 -9.68
CA LEU A 177 18.81 -1.84 -10.94
C LEU A 177 19.61 -2.30 -12.16
N GLN A 178 20.95 -2.33 -12.08
CA GLN A 178 21.81 -2.86 -13.15
C GLN A 178 21.58 -4.36 -13.40
N TYR A 179 21.48 -5.16 -12.34
CA TYR A 179 21.22 -6.60 -12.46
C TYR A 179 19.83 -6.89 -13.03
N VAL A 180 18.78 -6.26 -12.49
CA VAL A 180 17.42 -6.47 -12.99
C VAL A 180 17.25 -5.93 -14.41
N ALA A 181 17.93 -4.84 -14.78
CA ALA A 181 17.95 -4.33 -16.15
C ALA A 181 18.52 -5.37 -17.13
N SER A 182 19.61 -6.04 -16.73
CA SER A 182 20.23 -7.10 -17.53
C SER A 182 19.27 -8.28 -17.73
N VAL A 183 18.58 -8.73 -16.66
CA VAL A 183 17.57 -9.80 -16.75
C VAL A 183 16.36 -9.38 -17.60
N ALA A 184 15.89 -8.15 -17.41
CA ALA A 184 14.77 -7.58 -18.15
C ALA A 184 15.08 -7.48 -19.65
N ALA A 185 16.30 -7.08 -20.01
CA ALA A 185 16.76 -7.02 -21.39
C ALA A 185 16.84 -8.41 -22.04
N MET A 186 17.30 -9.43 -21.30
CA MET A 186 17.37 -10.81 -21.79
C MET A 186 16.00 -11.47 -21.94
N SER A 187 15.06 -11.18 -21.03
CA SER A 187 13.69 -11.74 -21.04
C SER A 187 12.68 -10.92 -21.84
N HIS A 188 13.09 -9.74 -22.36
CA HIS A 188 12.21 -8.76 -23.01
C HIS A 188 11.01 -8.33 -22.15
N ALA A 189 11.16 -8.36 -20.83
CA ALA A 189 10.12 -8.00 -19.88
C ALA A 189 10.57 -6.76 -19.08
N PRO A 190 10.05 -5.55 -19.35
CA PRO A 190 10.46 -4.36 -18.62
C PRO A 190 10.18 -4.49 -17.12
N PHE A 191 11.14 -4.03 -16.32
CA PHE A 191 11.08 -3.96 -14.86
C PHE A 191 10.56 -2.59 -14.42
N ILE A 192 9.40 -2.60 -13.77
CA ILE A 192 8.65 -1.43 -13.34
C ILE A 192 8.68 -1.41 -11.81
N ALA A 193 9.21 -0.34 -11.24
CA ALA A 193 9.26 -0.13 -9.79
C ALA A 193 8.92 1.34 -9.45
N SER A 194 9.10 1.73 -8.19
CA SER A 194 8.91 3.11 -7.73
C SER A 194 10.25 3.74 -7.35
N ALA A 195 10.40 5.03 -7.61
CA ALA A 195 11.45 5.85 -7.00
C ALA A 195 10.92 6.36 -5.67
N GLY A 196 11.63 6.12 -4.56
CA GLY A 196 11.27 6.64 -3.24
C GLY A 196 11.61 8.12 -3.07
N PRO A 197 11.12 8.78 -1.99
CA PRO A 197 11.40 10.20 -1.75
C PRO A 197 12.89 10.48 -1.53
N GLY A 198 13.61 9.50 -0.95
CA GLY A 198 15.06 9.54 -0.78
C GLY A 198 15.83 9.63 -2.10
N PHE A 199 15.23 9.24 -3.23
CA PHE A 199 15.79 9.45 -4.57
C PHE A 199 16.01 10.93 -4.89
N PHE A 200 15.19 11.81 -4.34
CA PHE A 200 15.25 13.25 -4.57
C PHE A 200 15.95 14.01 -3.42
N GLY A 201 16.53 13.29 -2.46
CA GLY A 201 17.04 13.88 -1.22
C GLY A 201 15.94 14.41 -0.30
N LEU A 202 14.72 13.88 -0.43
CA LEU A 202 13.57 14.25 0.37
C LEU A 202 13.25 13.15 1.38
N THR A 203 12.65 13.54 2.51
CA THR A 203 12.04 12.59 3.46
C THR A 203 10.64 12.17 3.00
N ASP A 204 9.92 13.07 2.33
CA ASP A 204 8.56 12.88 1.83
C ASP A 204 8.34 13.65 0.51
N PHE A 205 7.42 13.17 -0.32
CA PHE A 205 7.07 13.75 -1.61
C PHE A 205 6.33 15.08 -1.52
N SER A 206 5.78 15.47 -0.36
CA SER A 206 5.12 16.77 -0.19
C SER A 206 6.00 17.96 -0.59
N ASN A 207 7.33 17.82 -0.45
CA ASN A 207 8.30 18.87 -0.78
C ASN A 207 8.83 18.81 -2.22
N LEU A 208 8.39 17.84 -3.04
CA LEU A 208 8.78 17.71 -4.44
C LEU A 208 8.55 18.99 -5.27
N PRO A 209 7.43 19.73 -5.12
CA PRO A 209 7.19 20.93 -5.92
C PRO A 209 8.16 22.07 -5.59
N ASN A 210 8.72 22.06 -4.37
CA ASN A 210 9.64 23.07 -3.86
C ASN A 210 11.07 22.90 -4.40
N LEU A 211 11.40 21.74 -4.98
CA LEU A 211 12.69 21.55 -5.65
C LEU A 211 12.76 22.46 -6.87
N LYS A 212 13.79 23.30 -6.97
CA LYS A 212 13.85 24.26 -8.09
C LYS A 212 14.14 23.56 -9.42
N ASP A 213 15.33 22.97 -9.52
CA ASP A 213 15.84 22.35 -10.73
C ASP A 213 16.27 20.91 -10.46
N LEU A 214 15.51 19.95 -11.00
CA LEU A 214 15.78 18.52 -10.87
C LEU A 214 17.06 18.10 -11.59
N LYS A 215 17.36 18.74 -12.73
CA LYS A 215 18.53 18.43 -13.53
C LYS A 215 19.82 18.71 -12.75
N SER A 216 19.90 19.89 -12.14
CA SER A 216 21.03 20.25 -11.25
C SER A 216 21.19 19.28 -10.07
N ILE A 217 20.08 18.76 -9.51
CA ILE A 217 20.13 17.78 -8.43
C ILE A 217 20.81 16.49 -8.92
N PHE A 218 20.38 15.96 -10.07
CA PHE A 218 20.93 14.72 -10.62
C PHE A 218 22.34 14.83 -11.20
N GLU A 219 22.84 16.05 -11.43
CA GLU A 219 24.24 16.30 -11.77
C GLU A 219 25.20 16.19 -10.58
N SER A 220 24.67 16.19 -9.35
CA SER A 220 25.45 16.06 -8.12
C SER A 220 26.27 14.74 -8.08
N PRO A 221 27.47 14.73 -7.46
CA PRO A 221 28.32 13.54 -7.36
C PRO A 221 27.63 12.31 -6.75
N GLN A 222 26.64 12.49 -5.88
CA GLN A 222 25.89 11.38 -5.26
C GLN A 222 25.18 10.51 -6.29
N TYR A 223 24.79 11.07 -7.45
CA TYR A 223 24.10 10.36 -8.54
C TYR A 223 25.06 9.87 -9.62
N THR A 224 26.37 9.83 -9.37
CA THR A 224 27.34 9.38 -10.40
C THR A 224 27.05 7.96 -10.89
N LYS A 225 26.71 7.04 -9.97
CA LYS A 225 26.31 5.67 -10.33
C LYS A 225 24.99 5.64 -11.09
N TRP A 226 24.02 6.44 -10.65
CA TRP A 226 22.73 6.59 -11.33
C TRP A 226 22.87 7.09 -12.76
N ARG A 227 23.63 8.18 -12.99
CA ARG A 227 23.89 8.72 -14.33
C ARG A 227 24.58 7.70 -15.23
N SER A 228 25.59 7.01 -14.70
CA SER A 228 26.26 5.93 -15.44
C SER A 228 25.31 4.79 -15.80
N PHE A 229 24.38 4.42 -14.90
CA PHE A 229 23.35 3.43 -15.20
C PHE A 229 22.40 3.90 -16.31
N ARG A 230 21.93 5.15 -16.28
CA ARG A 230 21.06 5.71 -17.33
C ARG A 230 21.70 5.75 -18.72
N GLU A 231 23.03 5.79 -18.79
CA GLU A 231 23.77 5.74 -20.06
C GLU A 231 23.93 4.32 -20.64
N SER A 232 23.62 3.29 -19.84
CA SER A 232 23.61 1.89 -20.26
C SER A 232 22.49 1.62 -21.29
N GLU A 233 22.71 0.61 -22.14
CA GLU A 233 21.68 0.16 -23.10
C GLU A 233 20.55 -0.60 -22.41
N ASP A 234 20.87 -1.41 -21.39
CA ASP A 234 19.88 -2.23 -20.68
C ASP A 234 18.91 -1.40 -19.84
N ALA A 235 19.29 -0.16 -19.51
CA ALA A 235 18.46 0.79 -18.75
C ALA A 235 17.12 1.10 -19.43
N ARG A 236 16.99 0.84 -20.74
CA ARG A 236 15.74 1.00 -21.48
C ARG A 236 14.60 0.09 -20.99
N TYR A 237 14.94 -1.02 -20.34
CA TYR A 237 13.98 -1.97 -19.79
C TYR A 237 13.59 -1.65 -18.34
N VAL A 238 14.06 -0.54 -17.77
CA VAL A 238 13.73 -0.15 -16.39
C VAL A 238 12.89 1.12 -16.41
N ALA A 239 11.80 1.10 -15.64
CA ALA A 239 10.99 2.28 -15.38
C ALA A 239 10.76 2.48 -13.90
N LEU A 240 10.90 3.73 -13.47
CA LEU A 240 10.65 4.15 -12.10
C LEU A 240 9.45 5.11 -12.07
N THR A 241 8.41 4.68 -11.38
CA THR A 241 7.17 5.42 -11.19
C THR A 241 7.20 6.25 -9.92
N MET A 242 6.42 7.31 -9.86
CA MET A 242 6.25 8.18 -8.69
C MET A 242 5.05 9.12 -8.89
N PRO A 243 4.55 9.84 -7.88
CA PRO A 243 4.64 9.55 -6.44
C PRO A 243 3.70 8.39 -6.06
N ARG A 244 3.61 8.03 -4.78
CA ARG A 244 2.66 7.01 -4.31
C ARG A 244 1.22 7.51 -4.41
N PHE A 245 0.26 6.58 -4.40
CA PHE A 245 -1.17 6.87 -4.47
C PHE A 245 -1.95 6.22 -3.31
N LEU A 246 -3.13 6.74 -3.00
CA LEU A 246 -3.92 6.29 -1.87
C LEU A 246 -4.65 4.97 -2.17
N LEU A 247 -4.46 3.95 -1.32
CA LEU A 247 -5.06 2.63 -1.52
C LEU A 247 -6.44 2.47 -0.86
N ARG A 248 -6.67 3.15 0.27
CA ARG A 248 -7.92 3.07 1.01
C ARG A 248 -8.28 4.39 1.65
N LEU A 249 -9.57 4.59 1.88
CA LEU A 249 -10.04 5.64 2.77
C LEU A 249 -9.75 5.26 4.23
N PRO A 250 -9.45 6.25 5.09
CA PRO A 250 -9.46 6.05 6.54
C PRO A 250 -10.83 5.55 7.01
N TYR A 251 -10.82 4.67 8.00
CA TYR A 251 -12.07 4.15 8.57
C TYR A 251 -12.79 5.23 9.38
N GLY A 252 -14.11 5.24 9.26
CA GLY A 252 -14.94 6.22 9.93
C GLY A 252 -16.42 5.94 9.69
N PRO A 253 -17.30 6.45 10.57
CA PRO A 253 -18.74 6.23 10.44
C PRO A 253 -19.32 6.86 9.15
N GLU A 254 -18.74 7.97 8.69
CA GLU A 254 -19.16 8.67 7.47
C GLU A 254 -18.46 8.15 6.19
N THR A 255 -17.30 7.49 6.33
CA THR A 255 -16.50 6.98 5.23
C THR A 255 -16.70 5.48 5.04
N VAL A 256 -15.94 4.68 5.77
CA VAL A 256 -15.97 3.21 5.73
C VAL A 256 -16.31 2.70 7.13
N PRO A 257 -17.59 2.43 7.42
CA PRO A 257 -18.02 2.04 8.76
C PRO A 257 -17.60 0.60 9.09
N VAL A 258 -17.23 0.37 10.34
CA VAL A 258 -16.90 -0.95 10.88
C VAL A 258 -18.12 -1.53 11.60
N LYS A 259 -18.38 -2.84 11.41
CA LYS A 259 -19.60 -3.48 11.94
C LYS A 259 -19.62 -3.71 13.45
N LYS A 260 -18.46 -3.85 14.09
CA LYS A 260 -18.35 -4.32 15.49
C LYS A 260 -18.37 -3.21 16.53
N PHE A 261 -17.79 -2.06 16.21
CA PHE A 261 -17.67 -0.91 17.10
C PHE A 261 -17.51 0.35 16.25
N ASN A 262 -17.77 1.52 16.85
CA ASN A 262 -17.62 2.79 16.14
C ASN A 262 -16.14 3.16 16.04
N TYR A 263 -15.48 2.65 15.01
CA TYR A 263 -14.08 2.96 14.75
C TYR A 263 -13.94 4.24 13.94
N GLN A 264 -13.18 5.18 14.48
CA GLN A 264 -12.77 6.40 13.80
C GLN A 264 -11.24 6.47 13.79
N GLU A 265 -10.66 6.30 12.61
CA GLU A 265 -9.21 6.30 12.42
C GLU A 265 -8.68 7.73 12.41
N ASP A 266 -7.75 8.05 13.32
CA ASP A 266 -7.14 9.39 13.36
C ASP A 266 -5.95 9.50 12.39
N VAL A 267 -6.14 10.26 11.31
CA VAL A 267 -5.09 10.58 10.33
C VAL A 267 -4.65 12.06 10.38
N SER A 268 -5.03 12.78 11.44
CA SER A 268 -4.78 14.23 11.55
C SER A 268 -3.31 14.59 11.76
N GLN A 269 -2.52 13.70 12.36
CA GLN A 269 -1.15 14.00 12.77
C GLN A 269 -0.13 13.99 11.63
N GLY A 270 -0.44 13.39 10.48
CA GLY A 270 0.54 13.30 9.41
C GLY A 270 0.05 12.60 8.16
N HIS A 271 0.63 13.02 7.02
CA HIS A 271 0.39 12.41 5.72
C HIS A 271 0.77 10.93 5.68
N ASP A 272 1.79 10.53 6.44
CA ASP A 272 2.31 9.17 6.50
C ASP A 272 1.35 8.18 7.18
N LEU A 273 0.31 8.67 7.86
CA LEU A 273 -0.70 7.81 8.49
C LEU A 273 -1.62 7.14 7.49
N TYR A 274 -1.78 7.74 6.30
CA TYR A 274 -2.54 7.13 5.21
C TYR A 274 -1.81 5.90 4.65
N THR A 275 -2.58 4.93 4.15
CA THR A 275 -2.03 3.75 3.48
C THR A 275 -1.70 4.07 2.02
N TRP A 276 -0.46 4.48 1.79
CA TRP A 276 0.10 4.76 0.46
C TRP A 276 0.51 3.48 -0.27
N GLY A 277 0.14 3.38 -1.54
CA GLY A 277 0.48 2.30 -2.46
C GLY A 277 1.50 2.71 -3.50
N ASN A 278 2.28 1.74 -3.93
CA ASN A 278 3.32 1.93 -4.92
C ASN A 278 2.71 2.16 -6.32
N ALA A 279 3.05 3.28 -6.97
CA ALA A 279 2.53 3.64 -8.28
C ALA A 279 2.87 2.65 -9.40
N ALA A 280 3.83 1.76 -9.20
CA ALA A 280 4.13 0.67 -10.13
C ALA A 280 2.90 -0.21 -10.37
N PHE A 281 2.07 -0.45 -9.34
CA PHE A 281 0.81 -1.19 -9.49
C PHE A 281 -0.26 -0.40 -10.25
N ALA A 282 -0.33 0.92 -10.04
CA ALA A 282 -1.22 1.78 -10.82
C ALA A 282 -0.81 1.80 -12.30
N PHE A 283 0.49 1.88 -12.59
CA PHE A 283 1.01 1.81 -13.95
C PHE A 283 0.78 0.42 -14.57
N ALA A 284 1.05 -0.66 -13.84
CA ALA A 284 0.77 -2.03 -14.27
C ALA A 284 -0.71 -2.24 -14.61
N SER A 285 -1.64 -1.63 -13.87
CA SER A 285 -3.07 -1.69 -14.19
C SER A 285 -3.45 -1.01 -15.51
N ARG A 286 -2.60 -0.11 -16.04
CA ARG A 286 -2.75 0.45 -17.39
C ARG A 286 -2.20 -0.49 -18.46
N LEU A 287 -1.09 -1.17 -18.18
CA LEU A 287 -0.57 -2.21 -19.08
C LEU A 287 -1.60 -3.33 -19.27
N THR A 288 -2.17 -3.86 -18.17
CA THR A 288 -3.13 -4.96 -18.25
C THR A 288 -4.44 -4.53 -18.92
N ASP A 289 -4.93 -3.32 -18.67
CA ASP A 289 -6.12 -2.77 -19.33
C ASP A 289 -5.90 -2.53 -20.84
N SER A 290 -4.74 -1.98 -21.24
CA SER A 290 -4.38 -1.84 -22.65
C SER A 290 -4.33 -3.20 -23.35
N PHE A 291 -3.71 -4.21 -22.72
CA PHE A 291 -3.66 -5.56 -23.26
C PHE A 291 -5.04 -6.20 -23.35
N ALA A 292 -5.89 -6.04 -22.33
CA ALA A 292 -7.25 -6.58 -22.35
C ALA A 292 -8.09 -6.00 -23.50
N LYS A 293 -7.97 -4.69 -23.75
CA LYS A 293 -8.72 -4.00 -24.82
C LYS A 293 -8.17 -4.22 -26.22
N TYR A 294 -6.84 -4.21 -26.37
CA TYR A 294 -6.20 -4.12 -27.68
C TYR A 294 -5.26 -5.28 -28.02
N ARG A 295 -4.96 -6.17 -27.06
CA ARG A 295 -3.93 -7.22 -27.15
C ARG A 295 -2.50 -6.68 -27.29
N TRP A 296 -2.30 -5.39 -27.03
CA TRP A 296 -1.03 -4.68 -27.07
C TRP A 296 -0.96 -3.68 -25.91
N CYS A 297 0.24 -3.45 -25.38
CA CYS A 297 0.48 -2.56 -24.23
C CYS A 297 0.89 -1.13 -24.63
N ALA A 298 0.52 -0.66 -25.83
CA ALA A 298 0.93 0.65 -26.33
C ALA A 298 0.12 1.82 -25.72
N ASN A 299 -1.13 1.57 -25.30
CA ASN A 299 -2.05 2.62 -24.84
C ASN A 299 -1.99 2.77 -23.32
N ILE A 300 -0.86 3.29 -22.83
CA ILE A 300 -0.55 3.43 -21.38
C ILE A 300 -0.20 4.87 -20.97
N ILE A 301 -0.32 5.83 -21.90
CA ILE A 301 -0.02 7.25 -21.68
C ILE A 301 -1.17 8.14 -22.12
N GLY A 302 -1.25 9.32 -21.52
CA GLY A 302 -2.25 10.34 -21.83
C GLY A 302 -3.60 10.07 -21.14
N PRO A 303 -4.28 11.11 -20.64
CA PRO A 303 -5.58 10.96 -19.97
C PRO A 303 -6.65 10.26 -20.83
N ALA A 304 -6.66 10.51 -22.15
CA ALA A 304 -7.57 9.86 -23.09
C ALA A 304 -6.92 8.68 -23.85
N GLY A 305 -5.61 8.50 -23.71
CA GLY A 305 -4.82 7.50 -24.44
C GLY A 305 -4.60 6.19 -23.69
N GLY A 306 -5.36 5.96 -22.60
CA GLY A 306 -5.24 4.76 -21.76
C GLY A 306 -4.27 4.91 -20.58
N GLY A 307 -3.70 6.09 -20.33
CA GLY A 307 -2.87 6.37 -19.16
C GLY A 307 -3.63 6.84 -17.92
N ALA A 308 -4.96 6.95 -17.97
CA ALA A 308 -5.78 7.44 -16.85
C ALA A 308 -5.96 6.40 -15.74
N VAL A 309 -5.69 6.82 -14.51
CA VAL A 309 -6.00 6.10 -13.28
C VAL A 309 -7.27 6.68 -12.67
N GLU A 310 -8.36 5.96 -12.82
CA GLU A 310 -9.69 6.37 -12.40
C GLU A 310 -10.07 5.78 -11.05
N ASP A 311 -11.05 6.39 -10.38
CA ASP A 311 -11.68 5.87 -9.16
C ASP A 311 -10.66 5.76 -8.01
N LEU A 312 -9.90 6.84 -7.79
CA LEU A 312 -8.99 6.95 -6.65
C LEU A 312 -9.75 7.38 -5.38
N PRO A 313 -9.41 6.82 -4.21
CA PRO A 313 -10.04 7.19 -2.95
C PRO A 313 -9.89 8.70 -2.63
N LEU A 314 -11.02 9.39 -2.40
CA LEU A 314 -11.06 10.79 -1.96
C LEU A 314 -11.46 10.89 -0.48
N HIS A 315 -10.53 11.28 0.38
CA HIS A 315 -10.84 11.56 1.78
C HIS A 315 -11.16 13.05 1.98
N GLN A 316 -12.41 13.36 2.34
CA GLN A 316 -12.82 14.72 2.69
C GLN A 316 -12.72 14.91 4.19
N PHE A 317 -12.08 16.00 4.62
CA PHE A 317 -11.93 16.33 6.04
C PHE A 317 -12.11 17.82 6.25
N GLN A 318 -12.56 18.20 7.44
CA GLN A 318 -12.74 19.60 7.81
C GLN A 318 -11.41 20.18 8.30
N SER A 319 -10.95 21.27 7.69
CA SER A 319 -9.73 21.96 8.09
C SER A 319 -9.90 23.48 7.96
N MET A 320 -9.54 24.20 9.01
CA MET A 320 -9.63 25.67 9.09
C MET A 320 -11.03 26.23 8.71
N GLY A 321 -12.09 25.51 9.08
CA GLY A 321 -13.48 25.92 8.84
C GLY A 321 -14.02 25.61 7.43
N ALA A 322 -13.22 25.01 6.55
CA ALA A 322 -13.65 24.56 5.22
C ALA A 322 -13.49 23.05 5.04
N THR A 323 -14.37 22.42 4.27
CA THR A 323 -14.18 21.04 3.83
C THR A 323 -13.09 21.02 2.76
N GLN A 324 -12.01 20.31 3.04
CA GLN A 324 -10.90 20.10 2.11
C GLN A 324 -10.85 18.62 1.73
N THR A 325 -10.46 18.34 0.49
CA THR A 325 -10.25 16.97 0.02
C THR A 325 -8.77 16.68 0.04
N LYS A 326 -8.37 15.60 0.71
CA LYS A 326 -7.01 15.07 0.64
C LYS A 326 -6.76 14.58 -0.78
N ILE A 327 -5.66 15.05 -1.37
CA ILE A 327 -5.22 14.59 -2.68
C ILE A 327 -4.90 13.09 -2.66
N PRO A 328 -5.36 12.29 -3.64
CA PRO A 328 -5.10 10.84 -3.69
C PRO A 328 -3.70 10.45 -4.11
N THR A 329 -2.93 11.39 -4.65
CA THR A 329 -1.47 11.26 -4.80
C THR A 329 -0.81 12.06 -3.69
N GLU A 330 0.40 11.70 -3.31
CA GLU A 330 1.11 12.40 -2.22
C GLU A 330 1.36 13.88 -2.50
N VAL A 331 1.48 14.21 -3.79
CA VAL A 331 1.77 15.55 -4.27
C VAL A 331 1.04 15.85 -5.57
N LEU A 332 0.71 17.12 -5.78
CA LEU A 332 0.26 17.63 -7.07
C LEU A 332 1.49 17.97 -7.94
N VAL A 333 1.76 17.11 -8.92
CA VAL A 333 2.80 17.34 -9.92
C VAL A 333 2.23 18.27 -10.99
N SER A 334 2.86 19.43 -11.21
CA SER A 334 2.50 20.33 -12.31
C SER A 334 2.98 19.78 -13.64
N GLU A 335 2.37 20.20 -14.75
CA GLU A 335 2.78 19.79 -16.11
C GLU A 335 4.26 20.04 -16.38
N ARG A 336 4.78 21.22 -16.00
CA ARG A 336 6.21 21.51 -16.12
C ARG A 336 7.07 20.52 -15.34
N ARG A 337 6.65 20.14 -14.12
CA ARG A 337 7.39 19.20 -13.28
C ARG A 337 7.32 17.78 -13.82
N GLU A 338 6.18 17.38 -14.36
CA GLU A 338 6.01 16.10 -15.07
C GLU A 338 6.99 16.03 -16.24
N PHE A 339 7.08 17.08 -17.05
CA PHE A 339 8.03 17.13 -18.16
C PHE A 339 9.49 17.04 -17.71
N GLU A 340 9.87 17.80 -16.66
CA GLU A 340 11.22 17.73 -16.09
C GLU A 340 11.54 16.32 -15.54
N LEU A 341 10.58 15.66 -14.88
CA LEU A 341 10.72 14.28 -14.39
C LEU A 341 10.83 13.28 -15.55
N ALA A 342 10.05 13.46 -16.62
CA ALA A 342 10.05 12.60 -17.80
C ALA A 342 11.39 12.65 -18.55
N GLU A 343 11.99 13.83 -18.69
CA GLU A 343 13.33 13.99 -19.30
C GLU A 343 14.44 13.40 -18.40
N GLU A 344 14.20 13.34 -17.08
CA GLU A 344 15.09 12.65 -16.13
C GLU A 344 14.79 11.14 -15.97
N GLY A 345 13.84 10.60 -16.73
CA GLY A 345 13.57 9.15 -16.81
C GLY A 345 12.62 8.61 -15.74
N PHE A 346 11.73 9.45 -15.21
CA PHE A 346 10.69 9.04 -14.26
C PHE A 346 9.30 9.09 -14.88
N ILE A 347 8.45 8.15 -14.48
CA ILE A 347 7.05 8.08 -14.88
C ILE A 347 6.21 8.68 -13.76
N ALA A 348 5.76 9.92 -13.95
CA ALA A 348 5.01 10.64 -12.93
C ALA A 348 3.49 10.44 -13.05
N LEU A 349 2.85 10.05 -11.95
CA LEU A 349 1.40 10.01 -11.79
C LEU A 349 0.90 11.40 -11.41
N THR A 350 0.23 12.05 -12.34
CA THR A 350 -0.30 13.41 -12.15
C THR A 350 -1.78 13.36 -11.81
N MET A 351 -2.18 14.04 -10.74
CA MET A 351 -3.58 14.05 -10.29
C MET A 351 -4.36 15.19 -10.95
N ARG A 352 -5.57 14.91 -11.43
CA ARG A 352 -6.49 15.93 -11.94
C ARG A 352 -7.15 16.65 -10.76
N LYS A 353 -6.68 17.87 -10.51
CA LYS A 353 -7.12 18.71 -9.38
C LYS A 353 -8.65 18.78 -9.28
N GLY A 354 -9.17 18.44 -8.10
CA GLY A 354 -10.60 18.50 -7.78
C GLY A 354 -11.42 17.30 -8.29
N SER A 355 -10.78 16.24 -8.75
CA SER A 355 -11.43 14.98 -9.13
C SER A 355 -10.73 13.78 -8.47
N ASP A 356 -11.27 12.60 -8.68
CA ASP A 356 -10.78 11.28 -8.28
C ASP A 356 -9.90 10.60 -9.35
N ASN A 357 -9.51 11.34 -10.39
CA ASN A 357 -8.73 10.79 -11.51
C ASN A 357 -7.29 11.30 -11.48
N ALA A 358 -6.37 10.45 -11.88
CA ALA A 358 -4.97 10.77 -12.18
C ALA A 358 -4.59 10.24 -13.56
N ALA A 359 -3.44 10.63 -14.09
CA ALA A 359 -2.95 10.16 -15.37
C ALA A 359 -1.43 10.12 -15.44
N PHE A 360 -0.92 9.13 -16.17
CA PHE A 360 0.46 9.10 -16.66
C PHE A 360 0.49 9.82 -18.02
N PHE A 361 1.26 10.90 -18.14
CA PHE A 361 1.38 11.65 -19.40
C PHE A 361 2.47 11.11 -20.30
N SER A 362 3.56 10.62 -19.69
CA SER A 362 4.68 10.01 -20.37
C SER A 362 5.06 8.69 -19.70
N ALA A 363 5.68 7.79 -20.47
CA ALA A 363 6.16 6.50 -20.01
C ALA A 363 7.60 6.26 -20.54
N ASN A 364 8.50 7.16 -20.15
CA ASN A 364 9.92 7.02 -20.48
C ASN A 364 10.56 6.03 -19.51
N SER A 365 11.40 5.14 -20.05
CA SER A 365 12.36 4.40 -19.25
C SER A 365 13.39 5.33 -18.61
N VAL A 366 14.20 4.79 -17.71
CA VAL A 366 15.26 5.55 -17.04
C VAL A 366 16.42 5.91 -17.99
N GLN A 367 16.49 5.28 -19.18
CA GLN A 367 17.56 5.51 -20.14
C GLN A 367 17.66 6.98 -20.55
N LYS A 368 18.88 7.50 -20.60
CA LYS A 368 19.16 8.87 -21.03
C LYS A 368 19.27 8.95 -22.56
N PRO A 369 18.58 9.90 -23.23
CA PRO A 369 18.78 10.16 -24.65
C PRO A 369 20.26 10.46 -24.99
N LYS A 370 20.80 9.79 -26.00
CA LYS A 370 22.15 10.05 -26.52
C LYS A 370 22.11 11.14 -27.60
N PHE A 371 23.08 12.05 -27.55
CA PHE A 371 23.27 13.08 -28.57
C PHE A 371 24.16 12.56 -29.68
N PHE A 372 23.67 12.56 -30.92
CA PHE A 372 24.38 12.02 -32.11
C PHE A 372 24.92 13.12 -33.04
N GLY A 373 24.93 14.37 -32.62
CA GLY A 373 25.40 15.51 -33.42
C GLY A 373 24.31 16.17 -34.26
N ILE A 374 24.64 17.32 -34.86
CA ILE A 374 23.67 18.19 -35.55
C ILE A 374 23.40 17.81 -37.02
N SER A 375 24.05 16.78 -37.55
CA SER A 375 23.85 16.32 -38.93
C SER A 375 22.44 15.76 -39.12
N LYS A 376 21.95 15.69 -40.37
CA LYS A 376 20.63 15.08 -40.65
C LYS A 376 20.55 13.64 -40.12
N ALA A 377 21.58 12.83 -40.41
CA ALA A 377 21.68 11.47 -39.91
C ALA A 377 21.78 11.41 -38.37
N GLY A 378 22.48 12.36 -37.73
CA GLY A 378 22.56 12.47 -36.27
C GLY A 378 21.19 12.74 -35.64
N LYS A 379 20.42 13.69 -36.20
CA LYS A 379 19.06 13.99 -35.73
C LYS A 379 18.09 12.82 -35.95
N GLU A 380 18.20 12.10 -37.05
CA GLU A 380 17.42 10.88 -37.30
C GLU A 380 17.78 9.76 -36.32
N ALA A 381 19.07 9.55 -36.06
CA ALA A 381 19.54 8.58 -35.07
C ALA A 381 19.09 8.93 -33.64
N GLU A 382 19.14 10.21 -33.28
CA GLU A 382 18.66 10.71 -31.99
C GLU A 382 17.16 10.48 -31.80
N LEU A 383 16.36 10.71 -32.84
CA LEU A 383 14.93 10.44 -32.81
C LEU A 383 14.63 8.94 -32.68
N ASN A 384 15.34 8.09 -33.44
CA ASN A 384 15.22 6.64 -33.34
C ASN A 384 15.61 6.12 -31.96
N TYR A 385 16.68 6.67 -31.38
CA TYR A 385 17.12 6.34 -30.03
C TYR A 385 16.08 6.80 -28.98
N LYS A 386 15.48 7.98 -29.18
CA LYS A 386 14.41 8.51 -28.31
C LYS A 386 13.14 7.66 -28.35
N LEU A 387 12.83 7.01 -29.47
CA LEU A 387 11.73 6.04 -29.53
C LEU A 387 12.05 4.79 -28.69
N GLY A 388 13.28 4.30 -28.75
CA GLY A 388 13.68 3.09 -28.03
C GLY A 388 13.66 3.18 -26.49
N MET A 389 13.67 4.39 -25.94
CA MET A 389 13.56 4.63 -24.49
C MET A 389 12.11 4.77 -24.01
N GLN A 390 11.13 4.91 -24.92
CA GLN A 390 9.72 5.05 -24.56
C GLN A 390 9.10 3.66 -24.43
N LEU A 391 8.64 3.30 -23.22
CA LEU A 391 8.09 1.97 -22.93
C LEU A 391 6.91 1.51 -23.82
N PRO A 392 6.05 2.40 -24.35
CA PRO A 392 5.00 1.97 -25.26
C PRO A 392 5.48 1.32 -26.57
N TYR A 393 6.76 1.45 -26.91
CA TYR A 393 7.34 1.07 -28.21
C TYR A 393 8.33 -0.10 -28.14
#